data_AF-A0A0K9P0P2-F1
#
_entry.id   AF-A0A0K9P0P2-F1
#
_cell.length_a   1.000
_cell.length_b   1.000
_cell.length_c   1.000
_cell.angle_alpha   90.00
_cell.angle_beta   90.00
_cell.angle_gamma   90.00
#
_symmetry.space_group_name_H-M   'P 1'
#
loop_
_entity.id
_entity.type
_entity.pdbx_description
1 polymer ?
#
loop_
_entity_poly.entity_id
_entity_poly.type
_entity_poly.pdbx_seq_one_letter_code
_entity_poly.pdbx_strand_id
1 'polypeptide(L)' 'MVWFHRSHGGEASVMVTKVDEPSKYGIVVAEEGTDKVERFVKKPKIFVDNKINAGIYLDQAQDQPVGS' A
#
# COMPACT_ATOMS: atom_id res chain seq x y z
N MET A 1 -1.91 4.35 10.57
CA MET A 1 -2.66 3.48 9.64
C MET A 1 -4.16 3.71 9.73
N VAL A 2 -4.85 3.38 10.83
CA VAL A 2 -6.32 3.51 10.94
C VAL A 2 -6.84 4.92 10.64
N TRP A 3 -6.27 5.95 11.26
CA TRP A 3 -6.65 7.35 11.00
C TRP A 3 -6.40 7.77 9.55
N PHE A 4 -5.24 7.40 9.00
CA PHE A 4 -4.89 7.66 7.60
C PHE A 4 -5.89 7.02 6.63
N HIS A 5 -6.20 5.73 6.83
CA HIS A 5 -7.14 5.01 5.98
C HIS A 5 -8.54 5.66 6.03
N ARG A 6 -9.04 5.98 7.23
CA ARG A 6 -10.33 6.64 7.43
C ARG A 6 -10.38 8.04 6.81
N SER A 7 -9.30 8.82 6.88
CA SER A 7 -9.28 10.18 6.32
C SER A 7 -9.21 10.22 4.79
N HIS A 8 -8.65 9.16 4.16
CA HIS A 8 -8.53 9.07 2.71
C HIS A 8 -9.75 8.42 2.05
N GLY A 9 -10.49 7.57 2.77
CA GLY A 9 -11.72 6.94 2.27
C GLY A 9 -11.51 5.92 1.15
N GLY A 10 -10.28 5.45 0.93
CA GLY A 10 -9.98 4.39 -0.04
C GLY A 10 -10.46 3.01 0.43
N GLU A 11 -10.58 2.08 -0.52
CA GLU A 11 -11.00 0.69 -0.25
C GLU A 11 -10.00 -0.05 0.65
N ALA A 12 -8.71 0.23 0.47
CA ALA A 12 -7.63 -0.36 1.26
C ALA A 12 -6.44 0.61 1.41
N SER A 13 -5.62 0.36 2.42
CA SER A 13 -4.34 1.00 2.65
C SER A 13 -3.28 -0.07 2.92
N VAL A 14 -2.10 0.11 2.32
CA VAL A 14 -0.93 -0.75 2.51
C VAL A 14 0.15 0.02 3.24
N MET A 15 0.78 -0.60 4.24
CA MET A 15 1.92 -0.01 4.90
C MET A 15 3.17 -0.17 4.03
N VAL A 16 3.90 0.92 3.87
CA VAL A 16 5.19 0.91 3.17
C VAL A 16 6.30 1.32 4.12
N THR A 17 7.52 0.87 3.83
CA THR A 17 8.73 1.34 4.51
C THR A 17 9.82 1.62 3.49
N LYS A 18 10.73 2.55 3.83
CA LYS A 18 11.90 2.84 2.99
C LYS A 18 13.04 1.91 3.36
N VAL A 19 13.74 1.39 2.35
CA VAL A 19 14.95 0.57 2.53
C VAL A 19 16.04 1.00 1.57
N ASP A 20 17.30 0.77 1.94
CA ASP A 20 18.43 1.09 1.07
C ASP A 20 18.55 0.12 -0.11
N GLU A 21 18.17 -1.15 0.09
CA GLU A 21 18.27 -2.22 -0.92
C GLU A 21 16.89 -2.83 -1.26
N PRO A 22 16.14 -2.22 -2.21
CA PRO A 22 14.76 -2.61 -2.52
C PRO A 22 14.64 -3.83 -3.47
N SER A 23 15.72 -4.28 -4.12
CA SER A 23 15.66 -5.28 -5.21
C SER A 23 15.05 -6.64 -4.82
N LYS A 24 15.07 -6.97 -3.51
CA LYS A 24 14.57 -8.25 -2.97
C LYS A 24 13.06 -8.25 -2.69
N TYR A 25 12.41 -7.09 -2.75
CA TYR A 25 11.06 -6.87 -2.24
C TYR A 25 10.05 -6.49 -3.34
N GLY A 26 8.78 -6.41 -2.94
CA GLY A 26 7.74 -5.76 -3.75
C GLY A 26 7.73 -4.25 -3.46
N ILE A 27 7.79 -3.45 -4.52
CA ILE A 27 7.74 -1.98 -4.46
C ILE A 27 6.30 -1.52 -4.62
N VAL A 28 5.94 -0.48 -3.88
CA VAL A 28 4.68 0.24 -4.04
C VAL A 28 4.99 1.60 -4.67
N VAL A 29 4.53 1.81 -5.90
CA VAL A 29 4.66 3.10 -6.59
C VAL A 29 3.39 3.89 -6.34
N ALA A 30 3.53 5.14 -5.88
CA ALA A 30 2.42 6.06 -5.68
C ALA A 30 2.36 7.10 -6.81
N GLU A 31 1.17 7.59 -7.13
CA GLU A 31 0.99 8.70 -8.06
C GLU A 31 1.71 9.94 -7.52
N GLU A 32 2.40 10.68 -8.40
CA GLU A 32 3.21 11.83 -8.01
C GLU A 32 2.40 12.88 -7.23
N GLY A 33 2.93 13.31 -6.09
CA GLY A 33 2.29 14.31 -5.22
C GLY A 33 1.10 13.77 -4.41
N THR A 34 0.83 12.47 -4.42
CA THR A 34 -0.27 11.85 -3.66
C THR A 34 0.20 10.63 -2.87
N ASP A 35 -0.69 10.10 -2.02
CA ASP A 35 -0.51 8.81 -1.34
C ASP A 35 -1.29 7.67 -2.02
N LYS A 36 -1.82 7.89 -3.23
CA LYS A 36 -2.57 6.87 -3.97
C LYS A 36 -1.61 5.92 -4.67
N VAL A 37 -1.83 4.62 -4.48
CA VAL A 37 -1.04 3.59 -5.16
C VAL A 37 -1.34 3.63 -6.66
N GLU A 38 -0.30 3.80 -7.47
CA GLU A 38 -0.37 3.71 -8.93
C GLU A 38 -0.21 2.25 -9.37
N ARG A 39 0.83 1.55 -8.87
CA ARG A 39 1.12 0.15 -9.21
C ARG A 39 2.03 -0.54 -8.21
N PHE A 40 2.02 -1.88 -8.24
CA PHE A 40 2.95 -2.73 -7.52
C PHE A 40 4.01 -3.32 -8.46
N VAL A 41 5.28 -3.34 -8.04
CA VAL A 41 6.39 -3.92 -8.83
C VAL A 41 7.08 -5.01 -8.01
N LYS A 42 7.08 -6.24 -8.51
CA LYS A 42 7.71 -7.38 -7.81
C LYS A 42 9.19 -7.50 -8.18
N LYS A 43 10.08 -7.43 -7.19
CA LYS A 43 11.53 -7.70 -7.32
C LYS A 43 12.16 -7.01 -8.54
N PRO A 44 12.18 -5.67 -8.55
CA PRO A 44 12.60 -4.93 -9.73
C PRO A 44 14.08 -5.19 -10.03
N LYS A 45 14.42 -5.35 -11.32
CA LYS A 45 15.81 -5.54 -11.77
C LYS A 45 16.59 -4.22 -11.86
N ILE A 46 15.87 -3.11 -11.96
CA ILE A 46 16.39 -1.74 -11.98
C ILE A 46 15.76 -0.96 -10.83
N PHE A 47 16.41 0.10 -10.35
CA PHE A 47 15.83 0.93 -9.31
C PHE A 47 14.52 1.59 -9.82
N VAL A 48 13.47 1.55 -8.99
CA VAL A 48 12.16 2.14 -9.29
C VAL A 48 11.76 3.14 -8.20
N ASP A 49 11.70 2.67 -6.95
CA ASP A 49 11.45 3.43 -5.73
C ASP A 49 12.06 2.63 -4.55
N ASN A 50 12.26 3.27 -3.40
CA ASN A 50 12.72 2.62 -2.17
C ASN A 50 11.59 2.29 -1.18
N LYS A 51 10.34 2.65 -1.48
CA LYS A 51 9.15 2.25 -0.70
C LYS A 51 8.76 0.80 -0.99
N ILE A 52 9.09 -0.10 -0.07
CA ILE A 52 8.70 -1.51 -0.16
C ILE A 52 7.37 -1.75 0.56
N ASN A 53 6.63 -2.75 0.11
CA ASN A 53 5.46 -3.27 0.79
C ASN A 53 5.88 -3.96 2.11
N ALA A 54 5.35 -3.50 3.23
CA ALA A 54 5.68 -4.01 4.57
C ALA A 54 4.84 -5.23 5.00
N GLY A 55 3.91 -5.69 4.16
CA GLY A 55 3.06 -6.86 4.43
C GLY A 55 1.87 -6.59 5.37
N ILE A 56 1.59 -5.32 5.68
CA ILE A 56 0.47 -4.91 6.55
C ILE A 56 -0.55 -4.14 5.72
N TYR A 57 -1.80 -4.59 5.81
CA TYR A 57 -2.93 -4.04 5.05
C TYR A 57 -4.07 -3.69 6.00
N LEU A 58 -4.85 -2.68 5.62
CA LEU A 58 -6.09 -2.31 6.27
C LEU A 58 -7.12 -2.01 5.18
N ASP A 59 -8.26 -2.68 5.21
CA ASP A 59 -9.38 -2.52 4.29
C ASP A 59 -10.64 -2.03 5.00
N GLN A 60 -11.61 -1.57 4.21
CA GLN A 60 -12.94 -1.26 4.73
C GLN A 60 -13.61 -2.55 5.19
N ALA A 61 -14.20 -2.53 6.38
CA ALA A 61 -15.03 -3.63 6.83
C ALA A 61 -16.20 -3.81 5.85
N GLN A 62 -16.42 -5.03 5.39
CA GLN A 62 -17.66 -5.35 4.70
C GLN A 62 -18.73 -5.55 5.77
N ASP A 63 -19.76 -4.69 5.78
CA ASP A 63 -20.97 -4.98 6.52
C ASP A 63 -21.58 -6.26 5.94
N GLN A 64 -21.33 -7.40 6.60
CA GLN A 64 -22.13 -8.58 6.34
C GLN A 64 -23.53 -8.28 6.88
N PRO A 65 -24.58 -8.35 6.05
CA PRO A 65 -25.93 -8.26 6.58
C PRO A 65 -26.11 -9.39 7.58
N VAL A 66 -26.34 -9.03 8.85
CA VAL A 66 -26.76 -9.98 9.87
C VAL A 66 -28.12 -10.49 9.37
N GLY A 67 -28.17 -11.77 8.98
CA GLY A 67 -29.36 -12.36 8.38
C GLY A 67 -30.59 -12.09 9.24
N SER A 68 -31.65 -11.59 8.60
CA SER A 68 -32.99 -11.44 9.16
C SER A 68 -33.62 -12.78 9.50
#